data_AF-A0A5N8XH04-F1
#
_entry.id   AF-A0A5N8XH04-F1
#
_cell.length_a   1.000
_cell.length_b   1.000
_cell.length_c   1.000
_cell.angle_alpha   90.00
_cell.angle_beta   90.00
_cell.angle_gamma   90.00
#
_symmetry.space_group_name_H-M   'P 1'
#
loop_
_entity.id
_entity.type
_entity.pdbx_description
1 polymer ?
#
loop_
_entity_poly.entity_id
_entity_poly.type
_entity_poly.pdbx_seq_one_letter_code
_entity_poly.pdbx_strand_id
1 'polypeptide(L)'
;MRTSTLASVLLLLGSLNLTTACSTGTPTADSARGRGGPSSSPSSTTGTDPGGTVDMSKIKGIRIVSDTSDAPSCRWATGYPDVPGATAMTAAMKRDVEQRVRAFLGEESDGPARLCGGAPAGTEGARAAELNISFSFLVASGDVLGVRLTTFQSPSAGDGTDTRTYWYDGRDRTDESALALIADDSRSAFVSAVRKQLEKRLKRPLKGQTKEQTKGQIKGKEGAGPTPLEDTADRIAHLDDMAFTADGGLRVALDRGAVGAPTGGRHTVTLPRATVAPWLSGFGRRAQRQTVHPGSGLDLGATSTPTAPVPTHTADGEDSTDCAKVTCVALTFDDGPASPHTATLLTYLAAYDARATFFTVGQNVAAHPELVRAQVQAGHEVGNHSWSHPDLTRLTPAEIRSEVDLTSA
;
A
#
# COMPACT_ATOMS: atom_id res chain seq x y z
N MET A 1 -1.60 60.78 -11.36
CA MET A 1 -0.68 61.35 -12.36
C MET A 1 0.75 61.32 -11.84
N ARG A 2 1.53 60.30 -12.22
CA ARG A 2 2.91 60.37 -12.74
C ARG A 2 3.40 58.95 -12.97
N THR A 3 3.68 58.70 -14.23
CA THR A 3 4.15 57.48 -14.90
C THR A 3 5.68 57.36 -14.82
N SER A 4 6.18 56.12 -14.97
CA SER A 4 7.31 55.66 -15.83
C SER A 4 7.93 54.39 -15.23
N THR A 5 7.62 53.16 -15.68
CA THR A 5 8.20 52.34 -16.78
C THR A 5 9.71 52.01 -16.75
N LEU A 6 9.95 50.69 -16.66
CA LEU A 6 10.91 49.81 -17.36
C LEU A 6 12.42 49.86 -17.06
N ALA A 7 12.96 48.70 -16.63
CA ALA A 7 14.10 48.06 -17.31
C ALA A 7 14.17 46.56 -16.97
N SER A 8 13.98 45.73 -17.99
CA SER A 8 14.25 44.30 -18.01
C SER A 8 15.75 44.02 -17.98
N VAL A 9 16.19 42.99 -17.24
CA VAL A 9 17.47 42.31 -17.53
C VAL A 9 17.20 40.81 -17.58
N LEU A 10 17.29 40.31 -18.81
CA LEU A 10 17.24 38.93 -19.23
C LEU A 10 18.69 38.39 -19.18
N LEU A 11 18.92 37.26 -18.52
CA LEU A 11 20.16 36.48 -18.67
C LEU A 11 19.77 35.01 -18.89
N LEU A 12 19.82 34.62 -20.16
CA LEU A 12 19.79 33.25 -20.66
C LEU A 12 21.09 32.53 -20.31
N LEU A 13 20.98 31.25 -19.96
CA LEU A 13 21.86 30.09 -20.25
C LEU A 13 21.08 28.87 -19.68
N GLY A 14 20.57 27.88 -20.41
CA GLY A 14 20.88 27.37 -21.74
C GLY A 14 21.46 25.95 -21.62
N SER A 15 20.62 24.92 -21.51
CA SER A 15 20.87 23.57 -22.05
C SER A 15 19.63 22.68 -21.91
N LEU A 16 18.88 22.59 -23.02
CA LEU A 16 17.88 21.55 -23.30
C LEU A 16 18.60 20.39 -24.02
N ASN A 17 18.33 19.15 -23.62
CA ASN A 17 18.50 17.99 -24.48
C ASN A 17 17.13 17.53 -24.96
N LEU A 18 16.83 17.77 -26.24
CA LEU A 18 15.72 17.16 -26.96
C LEU A 18 16.20 15.82 -27.55
N THR A 19 15.49 14.73 -27.27
CA THR A 19 15.46 13.57 -28.16
C THR A 19 14.09 13.50 -28.81
N THR A 20 14.07 13.75 -30.11
CA THR A 20 12.91 13.57 -31.00
C THR A 20 12.78 12.09 -31.35
N ALA A 21 11.58 11.54 -31.21
CA ALA A 21 11.18 10.32 -31.89
C ALA A 21 9.89 10.61 -32.66
N CYS A 22 10.03 10.79 -33.97
CA CYS A 22 8.90 10.82 -34.90
C CYS A 22 8.30 9.42 -34.99
N SER A 23 6.98 9.29 -34.79
CA SER A 23 6.22 8.12 -35.23
C SER A 23 5.09 8.60 -36.13
N THR A 24 5.26 8.40 -37.43
CA THR A 24 4.19 8.47 -38.42
C THR A 24 3.58 7.10 -38.55
N GLY A 25 2.31 6.95 -38.17
CA GLY A 25 1.53 5.75 -38.42
C GLY A 25 0.90 5.76 -39.81
N THR A 26 0.85 4.58 -40.45
CA THR A 26 -0.35 4.07 -41.14
C THR A 26 -0.18 2.57 -41.43
N PRO A 27 -1.29 1.80 -41.52
CA PRO A 27 -1.30 0.36 -41.31
C PRO A 27 -1.28 -0.44 -42.62
N THR A 28 -0.68 -1.63 -42.59
CA THR A 28 -0.99 -2.70 -43.56
C THR A 28 -1.05 -4.05 -42.86
N ALA A 29 -2.15 -4.75 -43.13
CA ALA A 29 -2.32 -6.18 -42.89
C ALA A 29 -1.40 -6.97 -43.83
N ASP A 30 -0.78 -8.06 -43.36
CA ASP A 30 -1.31 -9.43 -43.52
C ASP A 30 -0.22 -10.49 -43.23
N SER A 31 -0.65 -11.57 -42.57
CA SER A 31 -0.21 -12.97 -42.71
C SER A 31 1.25 -13.46 -42.47
N ALA A 32 1.34 -14.31 -41.44
CA ALA A 32 1.81 -15.70 -41.47
C ALA A 32 3.21 -16.11 -40.92
N ARG A 33 3.11 -16.87 -39.81
CA ARG A 33 3.83 -18.12 -39.45
C ARG A 33 5.35 -18.08 -39.18
N GLY A 34 5.71 -18.33 -37.92
CA GLY A 34 7.01 -18.88 -37.52
C GLY A 34 7.03 -19.28 -36.04
N ARG A 35 7.29 -20.55 -35.75
CA ARG A 35 7.14 -21.22 -34.46
C ARG A 35 8.24 -20.82 -33.46
N GLY A 36 7.86 -20.54 -32.21
CA GLY A 36 8.72 -20.52 -31.03
C GLY A 36 7.91 -20.95 -29.80
N GLY A 37 8.30 -22.06 -29.16
CA GLY A 37 7.56 -22.72 -28.09
C GLY A 37 7.43 -21.93 -26.78
N PRO A 38 6.60 -22.41 -25.83
CA PRO A 38 6.21 -21.64 -24.66
C PRO A 38 7.35 -21.57 -23.66
N SER A 39 7.90 -20.38 -23.47
CA SER A 39 8.72 -20.05 -22.31
C SER A 39 7.79 -19.99 -21.09
N SER A 40 7.71 -21.12 -20.38
CA SER A 40 7.06 -21.24 -19.08
C SER A 40 8.01 -20.75 -17.98
N SER A 41 7.68 -19.65 -17.30
CA SER A 41 8.18 -19.25 -15.97
C SER A 41 7.41 -18.03 -15.47
N PRO A 42 7.28 -17.84 -14.14
CA PRO A 42 6.56 -18.67 -13.19
C PRO A 42 5.35 -17.91 -12.64
N SER A 43 4.30 -18.63 -12.22
CA SER A 43 3.13 -18.02 -11.57
C SER A 43 3.54 -17.24 -10.31
N SER A 44 3.51 -15.92 -10.39
CA SER A 44 3.51 -15.03 -9.24
C SER A 44 2.12 -15.11 -8.61
N THR A 45 1.98 -15.96 -7.58
CA THR A 45 0.88 -15.84 -6.62
C THR A 45 1.12 -14.59 -5.78
N THR A 46 0.76 -13.43 -6.33
CA THR A 46 0.53 -12.21 -5.54
C THR A 46 -0.84 -12.35 -4.89
N GLY A 47 -0.83 -12.30 -3.56
CA GLY A 47 -2.00 -12.58 -2.73
C GLY A 47 -2.96 -11.40 -2.79
N THR A 48 -4.03 -11.55 -3.56
CA THR A 48 -5.29 -10.86 -3.27
C THR A 48 -5.64 -11.13 -1.81
N ASP A 49 -5.97 -10.08 -1.05
CA ASP A 49 -6.36 -10.22 0.34
C ASP A 49 -7.53 -11.22 0.44
N PRO A 50 -7.43 -12.26 1.28
CA PRO A 50 -8.41 -13.34 1.28
C PRO A 50 -9.70 -13.00 2.05
N GLY A 51 -9.77 -11.81 2.65
CA GLY A 51 -10.99 -11.21 3.19
C GLY A 51 -11.61 -10.32 2.12
N GLY A 52 -12.94 -10.36 1.96
CA GLY A 52 -13.63 -9.54 0.96
C GLY A 52 -13.30 -8.05 1.10
N THR A 53 -13.45 -7.30 0.01
CA THR A 53 -13.18 -5.86 -0.03
C THR A 53 -14.04 -5.12 1.01
N VAL A 54 -13.40 -4.41 1.92
CA VAL A 54 -14.09 -3.55 2.89
C VAL A 54 -14.53 -2.27 2.19
N ASP A 55 -15.82 -1.98 2.29
CA ASP A 55 -16.41 -0.74 1.79
C ASP A 55 -16.09 0.43 2.73
N MET A 56 -15.09 1.23 2.34
CA MET A 56 -14.59 2.36 3.15
C MET A 56 -15.63 3.47 3.34
N SER A 57 -16.62 3.59 2.45
CA SER A 57 -17.69 4.61 2.57
C SER A 57 -18.57 4.39 3.81
N LYS A 58 -18.53 3.19 4.38
CA LYS A 58 -19.24 2.83 5.62
C LYS A 58 -18.47 3.20 6.90
N ILE A 59 -17.20 3.61 6.78
CA ILE A 59 -16.37 4.02 7.92
C ILE A 59 -16.51 5.53 8.11
N LYS A 60 -17.42 5.94 8.98
CA LYS A 60 -17.76 7.36 9.16
C LYS A 60 -16.57 8.15 9.71
N GLY A 61 -16.22 9.24 9.03
CA GLY A 61 -15.19 10.19 9.48
C GLY A 61 -13.75 9.66 9.36
N ILE A 62 -13.55 8.56 8.63
CA ILE A 62 -12.21 8.10 8.27
C ILE A 62 -11.43 9.22 7.58
N ARG A 63 -10.14 9.33 7.90
CA ARG A 63 -9.20 10.16 7.16
C ARG A 63 -8.04 9.29 6.73
N ILE A 64 -7.53 9.51 5.52
CA ILE A 64 -6.28 8.89 5.10
C ILE A 64 -5.16 9.88 5.39
N VAL A 65 -4.20 9.46 6.20
CA VAL A 65 -2.99 10.24 6.47
C VAL A 65 -1.93 9.77 5.51
N SER A 66 -1.50 10.66 4.63
CA SER A 66 -0.44 10.40 3.66
C SER A 66 0.70 11.41 3.76
N ASP A 67 1.88 10.98 3.33
CA ASP A 67 3.07 11.81 3.16
C ASP A 67 3.88 11.32 1.97
N THR A 68 4.30 12.23 1.10
CA THR A 68 4.95 11.93 -0.18
C THR A 68 6.17 12.81 -0.44
N SER A 69 7.14 12.28 -1.17
CA SER A 69 8.31 12.99 -1.70
C SER A 69 8.67 12.46 -3.07
N ASP A 70 8.81 13.36 -4.04
CA ASP A 70 9.23 13.05 -5.41
C ASP A 70 10.71 13.36 -5.66
N ALA A 71 11.48 13.66 -4.62
CA ALA A 71 12.89 13.97 -4.76
C ALA A 71 13.61 12.84 -5.51
N PRO A 72 14.35 13.11 -6.60
CA PRO A 72 14.93 12.07 -7.46
C PRO A 72 15.86 11.09 -6.73
N SER A 73 16.46 11.51 -5.61
CA SER A 73 17.34 10.70 -4.78
C SER A 73 16.65 9.99 -3.62
N CYS A 74 15.41 10.37 -3.30
CA CYS A 74 14.68 10.00 -2.08
C CYS A 74 13.17 10.06 -2.32
N ARG A 75 12.64 9.03 -2.98
CA ARG A 75 11.20 8.94 -3.25
C ARG A 75 10.51 8.21 -2.12
N TRP A 76 9.42 8.76 -1.62
CA TRP A 76 8.52 7.98 -0.78
C TRP A 76 7.08 8.36 -0.99
N ALA A 77 6.19 7.41 -0.77
CA ALA A 77 4.76 7.65 -0.61
C ALA A 77 4.26 6.77 0.53
N THR A 78 3.67 7.37 1.55
CA THR A 78 3.16 6.65 2.71
C THR A 78 1.70 6.96 2.92
N GLY A 79 0.95 5.98 3.43
CA GLY A 79 -0.48 6.08 3.70
C GLY A 79 -0.89 5.14 4.83
N TYR A 80 -1.68 5.65 5.77
CA TYR A 80 -2.36 4.85 6.79
C TYR A 80 -3.70 5.49 7.19
N PRO A 81 -4.68 4.70 7.68
CA PRO A 81 -5.98 5.25 8.04
C PRO A 81 -5.98 5.80 9.48
N ASP A 82 -6.53 7.00 9.63
CA ASP A 82 -7.03 7.54 10.89
C ASP A 82 -8.52 7.24 11.00
N VAL A 83 -8.86 6.27 11.84
CA VAL A 83 -10.23 5.81 12.02
C VAL A 83 -10.77 6.34 13.34
N PRO A 84 -11.86 7.14 13.32
CA PRO A 84 -12.47 7.64 14.56
C PRO A 84 -12.77 6.53 15.56
N GLY A 85 -12.31 6.70 16.79
CA GLY A 85 -12.49 5.74 17.88
C GLY A 85 -11.36 4.73 18.00
N ALA A 86 -10.51 4.57 16.98
CA ALA A 86 -9.36 3.67 16.99
C ALA A 86 -8.04 4.39 17.32
N THR A 87 -8.04 5.43 18.15
CA THR A 87 -6.89 6.33 18.33
C THR A 87 -5.60 5.61 18.72
N ALA A 88 -5.68 4.55 19.52
CA ALA A 88 -4.52 3.75 19.91
C ALA A 88 -3.88 3.04 18.72
N MET A 89 -4.70 2.40 17.86
CA MET A 89 -4.26 1.76 16.63
C MET A 89 -3.68 2.77 15.64
N THR A 90 -4.36 3.92 15.44
CA THR A 90 -3.84 4.99 14.57
C THR A 90 -2.49 5.51 15.06
N ALA A 91 -2.32 5.68 16.38
CA ALA A 91 -1.03 6.07 16.94
C ALA A 91 0.05 4.99 16.75
N ALA A 92 -0.30 3.70 16.82
CA ALA A 92 0.62 2.61 16.55
C ALA A 92 1.09 2.60 15.09
N MET A 93 0.17 2.70 14.13
CA MET A 93 0.50 2.77 12.70
C MET A 93 1.33 4.02 12.38
N LYS A 94 0.98 5.19 12.95
CA LYS A 94 1.76 6.42 12.80
C LYS A 94 3.21 6.24 13.25
N ARG A 95 3.44 5.63 14.41
CA ARG A 95 4.80 5.38 14.91
C ARG A 95 5.60 4.46 13.98
N ASP A 96 4.98 3.40 13.46
CA ASP A 96 5.63 2.46 12.53
C ASP A 96 5.99 3.14 11.21
N VAL A 97 5.06 3.90 10.63
CA VAL A 97 5.30 4.68 9.40
C VAL A 97 6.42 5.69 9.60
N GLU A 98 6.37 6.51 10.67
CA GLU A 98 7.41 7.50 10.96
C GLU A 98 8.78 6.85 11.20
N GLN A 99 8.83 5.70 11.88
CA GLN A 99 10.08 4.99 12.09
C GLN A 99 10.66 4.46 10.77
N ARG A 100 9.83 3.90 9.89
CA ARG A 100 10.26 3.41 8.57
C ARG A 100 10.77 4.53 7.68
N VAL A 101 10.11 5.69 7.68
CA VAL A 101 10.58 6.88 6.97
C VAL A 101 11.93 7.34 7.52
N ARG A 102 12.09 7.49 8.84
CA ARG A 102 13.38 7.88 9.45
C ARG A 102 14.50 6.89 9.13
N ALA A 103 14.21 5.59 9.18
CA ALA A 103 15.17 4.54 8.82
C ALA A 103 15.57 4.62 7.33
N PHE A 104 14.60 4.86 6.44
CA PHE A 104 14.85 5.07 5.01
C PHE A 104 15.69 6.32 4.72
N LEU A 105 15.45 7.41 5.44
CA LEU A 105 16.23 8.64 5.37
C LEU A 105 17.64 8.50 5.98
N GLY A 106 17.91 7.42 6.73
CA GLY A 106 19.18 7.20 7.40
C GLY A 106 19.40 8.09 8.62
N GLU A 107 18.32 8.48 9.30
CA GLU A 107 18.35 9.30 10.52
C GLU A 107 18.61 8.50 11.80
N GLU A 108 18.68 7.16 11.72
CA GLU A 108 19.05 6.30 12.85
C GLU A 108 20.58 6.16 12.97
N SER A 109 21.10 6.38 14.18
CA SER A 109 22.53 6.55 14.49
C SER A 109 23.40 5.30 14.36
N ASP A 110 22.83 4.11 14.19
CA ASP A 110 23.56 2.81 14.25
C ASP A 110 23.29 1.88 13.04
N GLY A 111 22.64 2.36 11.97
CA GLY A 111 22.31 1.58 10.77
C GLY A 111 23.30 1.71 9.59
N PRO A 112 23.37 0.74 8.65
CA PRO A 112 24.24 0.84 7.48
C PRO A 112 23.87 2.04 6.60
N ALA A 113 24.90 2.69 6.06
CA ALA A 113 24.87 4.01 5.41
C ALA A 113 23.70 4.31 4.46
N ARG A 114 23.11 5.51 4.65
CA ARG A 114 22.33 6.33 3.70
C ARG A 114 21.83 5.62 2.43
N LEU A 115 20.60 5.11 2.45
CA LEU A 115 19.85 4.77 1.23
C LEU A 115 19.51 6.04 0.45
N CYS A 116 19.17 7.10 1.19
CA CYS A 116 18.94 8.44 0.71
C CYS A 116 20.25 9.25 0.60
N GLY A 117 20.74 9.46 -0.63
CA GLY A 117 21.91 10.32 -0.91
C GLY A 117 23.25 9.61 -1.15
N GLY A 118 23.26 8.42 -1.78
CA GLY A 118 24.45 7.55 -1.83
C GLY A 118 24.82 6.86 -3.15
N ALA A 119 24.63 7.48 -4.32
CA ALA A 119 25.53 7.34 -5.48
C ALA A 119 25.48 8.67 -6.26
N PRO A 120 26.61 9.23 -6.73
CA PRO A 120 26.56 10.49 -7.47
C PRO A 120 25.69 10.33 -8.72
N ALA A 121 24.96 11.40 -9.06
CA ALA A 121 24.22 11.51 -10.32
C ALA A 121 25.18 11.13 -11.47
N GLY A 122 24.82 10.09 -12.24
CA GLY A 122 25.66 9.57 -13.33
C GLY A 122 26.28 8.19 -13.11
N THR A 123 26.01 7.50 -12.00
CA THR A 123 26.37 6.08 -11.87
C THR A 123 25.38 5.25 -12.69
N GLU A 124 25.77 4.81 -13.89
CA GLU A 124 24.93 3.97 -14.76
C GLU A 124 24.40 2.74 -13.99
N GLY A 125 23.08 2.64 -13.86
CA GLY A 125 22.39 1.48 -13.27
C GLY A 125 22.06 1.55 -11.78
N ALA A 126 22.44 2.60 -11.04
CA ALA A 126 22.00 2.77 -9.66
C ALA A 126 20.51 3.20 -9.62
N ARG A 127 19.63 2.32 -9.11
CA ARG A 127 18.20 2.67 -8.92
C ARG A 127 18.06 3.68 -7.79
N ALA A 128 17.24 4.71 -8.00
CA ALA A 128 16.84 5.63 -6.94
C ALA A 128 16.23 4.85 -5.76
N ALA A 129 16.53 5.30 -4.55
CA ALA A 129 15.92 4.74 -3.36
C ALA A 129 14.44 5.14 -3.31
N GLU A 130 13.60 4.18 -2.92
CA GLU A 130 12.16 4.33 -2.89
C GLU A 130 11.57 3.63 -1.65
N LEU A 131 10.62 4.27 -0.99
CA LEU A 131 9.82 3.70 0.09
C LEU A 131 8.33 3.95 -0.19
N ASN A 132 7.54 2.90 -0.39
CA ASN A 132 6.09 2.99 -0.48
C ASN A 132 5.45 2.27 0.69
N ILE A 133 4.56 2.93 1.43
CA ILE A 133 3.75 2.31 2.48
C ILE A 133 2.29 2.52 2.14
N SER A 134 1.59 1.46 1.75
CA SER A 134 0.15 1.48 1.52
C SER A 134 -0.57 0.66 2.59
N PHE A 135 -1.91 0.72 2.61
CA PHE A 135 -2.71 -0.06 3.54
C PHE A 135 -3.92 -0.71 2.87
N SER A 136 -4.43 -1.77 3.48
CA SER A 136 -5.72 -2.38 3.17
C SER A 136 -6.50 -2.68 4.44
N PHE A 137 -7.83 -2.58 4.39
CA PHE A 137 -8.68 -3.04 5.48
C PHE A 137 -8.93 -4.54 5.36
N LEU A 138 -8.68 -5.28 6.45
CA LEU A 138 -9.00 -6.70 6.58
C LEU A 138 -10.43 -6.91 7.08
N VAL A 139 -10.87 -6.03 7.97
CA VAL A 139 -12.24 -5.98 8.50
C VAL A 139 -12.50 -4.57 9.05
N ALA A 140 -13.71 -4.06 8.83
CA ALA A 140 -14.22 -2.87 9.51
C ALA A 140 -15.72 -3.07 9.76
N SER A 141 -16.06 -3.75 10.84
CA SER A 141 -17.42 -4.20 11.09
C SER A 141 -17.68 -4.30 12.58
N GLY A 142 -18.84 -3.87 13.06
CA GLY A 142 -19.18 -3.92 14.48
C GLY A 142 -18.10 -3.28 15.33
N ASP A 143 -17.57 -4.04 16.27
CA ASP A 143 -16.54 -3.65 17.24
C ASP A 143 -15.12 -4.14 16.87
N VAL A 144 -14.87 -4.60 15.64
CA VAL A 144 -13.51 -5.00 15.21
C VAL A 144 -13.07 -4.22 13.98
N LEU A 145 -11.85 -3.71 14.08
CA LEU A 145 -11.10 -3.13 12.98
C LEU A 145 -9.82 -3.93 12.77
N GLY A 146 -9.50 -4.25 11.52
CA GLY A 146 -8.27 -4.88 11.11
C GLY A 146 -7.70 -4.15 9.90
N VAL A 147 -6.44 -3.75 9.96
CA VAL A 147 -5.73 -3.02 8.90
C VAL A 147 -4.43 -3.75 8.61
N ARG A 148 -4.07 -3.91 7.34
CA ARG A 148 -2.73 -4.32 6.93
C ARG A 148 -1.99 -3.12 6.36
N LEU A 149 -0.76 -2.87 6.82
CA LEU A 149 0.21 -2.04 6.12
C LEU A 149 1.07 -2.92 5.22
N THR A 150 1.31 -2.46 4.00
CA THR A 150 2.23 -3.06 3.03
C THR A 150 3.34 -2.07 2.74
N THR A 151 4.56 -2.41 3.13
CA THR A 151 5.74 -1.59 2.88
C THR A 151 6.53 -2.18 1.73
N PHE A 152 6.79 -1.39 0.71
CA PHE A 152 7.71 -1.68 -0.36
C PHE A 152 8.94 -0.77 -0.24
N GLN A 153 10.15 -1.32 -0.34
CA GLN A 153 11.40 -0.54 -0.27
C GLN A 153 12.42 -0.99 -1.32
N SER A 154 13.08 -0.02 -1.97
CA SER A 154 14.17 -0.18 -2.93
C SER A 154 15.35 0.74 -2.59
N PRO A 155 16.61 0.35 -2.82
CA PRO A 155 17.05 -1.01 -3.11
C PRO A 155 16.90 -1.92 -1.89
N SER A 156 16.34 -3.10 -2.08
CA SER A 156 16.32 -4.18 -1.10
C SER A 156 16.72 -5.48 -1.79
N ALA A 157 17.30 -6.43 -1.05
CA ALA A 157 17.48 -7.77 -1.60
C ALA A 157 16.07 -8.33 -1.91
N GLY A 158 15.84 -9.13 -2.97
CA GLY A 158 14.54 -9.82 -3.23
C GLY A 158 13.41 -8.97 -3.82
N ASP A 159 12.15 -9.24 -3.43
CA ASP A 159 10.94 -8.54 -3.93
C ASP A 159 10.67 -7.19 -3.24
N GLY A 160 11.32 -6.93 -2.11
CA GLY A 160 11.32 -5.66 -1.40
C GLY A 160 10.04 -5.30 -0.68
N THR A 161 9.16 -6.27 -0.41
CA THR A 161 7.87 -6.05 0.23
C THR A 161 7.78 -6.70 1.61
N ASP A 162 7.24 -5.97 2.59
CA ASP A 162 7.01 -6.33 3.99
C ASP A 162 5.55 -6.03 4.36
N THR A 163 4.94 -6.83 5.23
CA THR A 163 3.53 -6.64 5.59
C THR A 163 3.27 -6.80 7.06
N ARG A 164 2.47 -5.90 7.64
CA ARG A 164 2.08 -5.98 9.05
C ARG A 164 0.59 -5.74 9.22
N THR A 165 -0.04 -6.51 10.09
CA THR A 165 -1.44 -6.36 10.47
C THR A 165 -1.59 -5.75 11.84
N TYR A 166 -2.53 -4.83 11.93
CA TYR A 166 -2.97 -4.15 13.13
C TYR A 166 -4.41 -4.57 13.39
N TRP A 167 -4.72 -4.86 14.65
CA TRP A 167 -6.06 -5.23 15.09
C TRP A 167 -6.51 -4.28 16.20
N TYR A 168 -7.79 -3.95 16.26
CA TYR A 168 -8.35 -3.08 17.30
C TYR A 168 -9.60 -3.72 17.87
N ASP A 169 -9.61 -3.84 19.20
CA ASP A 169 -10.77 -4.31 19.94
C ASP A 169 -11.61 -3.10 20.38
N GLY A 170 -12.75 -2.88 19.74
CA GLY A 170 -13.67 -1.79 20.06
C GLY A 170 -14.34 -1.91 21.43
N ARG A 171 -14.36 -3.10 22.05
CA ARG A 171 -14.90 -3.29 23.42
C ARG A 171 -13.91 -2.81 24.46
N ASP A 172 -12.68 -3.26 24.33
CA ASP A 172 -11.61 -2.99 25.29
C ASP A 172 -10.88 -1.68 24.96
N ARG A 173 -11.11 -1.14 23.76
CA ARG A 173 -10.54 0.08 23.18
C ARG A 173 -9.02 0.03 23.06
N THR A 174 -8.48 -1.14 22.80
CA THR A 174 -7.05 -1.44 22.71
C THR A 174 -6.63 -1.76 21.28
N ASP A 175 -5.42 -1.33 20.90
CA ASP A 175 -4.73 -1.92 19.76
C ASP A 175 -4.13 -3.27 20.16
N GLU A 176 -4.29 -4.24 19.27
CA GLU A 176 -3.97 -5.64 19.48
C GLU A 176 -2.96 -6.09 18.42
N SER A 177 -1.98 -6.89 18.86
CA SER A 177 -1.07 -7.56 17.94
C SER A 177 -1.81 -8.66 17.15
N ALA A 178 -1.24 -9.08 16.02
CA ALA A 178 -1.77 -10.22 15.26
C ALA A 178 -1.92 -11.50 16.12
N LEU A 179 -1.02 -11.72 17.08
CA LEU A 179 -1.09 -12.86 18.01
C LEU A 179 -2.24 -12.79 19.01
N ALA A 180 -2.84 -11.62 19.25
CA ALA A 180 -4.01 -11.49 20.10
C ALA A 180 -5.24 -12.20 19.53
N LEU A 181 -5.25 -12.56 18.24
CA LEU A 181 -6.26 -13.43 17.64
C LEU A 181 -6.26 -14.84 18.24
N ILE A 182 -5.14 -15.27 18.83
CA ILE A 182 -4.94 -16.60 19.42
C ILE A 182 -4.93 -16.48 20.95
N ALA A 183 -5.67 -17.36 21.63
CA ALA A 183 -5.70 -17.43 23.07
C ALA A 183 -4.31 -17.75 23.64
N ASP A 184 -3.93 -17.11 24.76
CA ASP A 184 -2.58 -17.22 25.33
C ASP A 184 -2.15 -18.67 25.58
N ASP A 185 -3.06 -19.48 26.13
CA ASP A 185 -2.86 -20.91 26.40
C ASP A 185 -2.73 -21.79 25.14
N SER A 186 -3.15 -21.26 24.00
CA SER A 186 -3.18 -21.93 22.70
C SER A 186 -2.04 -21.52 21.78
N ARG A 187 -1.27 -20.48 22.12
CA ARG A 187 -0.20 -19.93 21.27
C ARG A 187 0.86 -20.96 20.90
N SER A 188 1.36 -21.74 21.87
CA SER A 188 2.38 -22.77 21.60
C SER A 188 1.91 -23.86 20.63
N ALA A 189 0.63 -24.26 20.75
CA ALA A 189 0.02 -25.24 19.86
C ALA A 189 -0.18 -24.67 18.44
N PHE A 190 -0.65 -23.43 18.36
CA PHE A 190 -0.81 -22.70 17.11
C PHE A 190 0.52 -22.53 16.36
N VAL A 191 1.56 -22.03 17.04
CA VAL A 191 2.91 -21.86 16.48
C VAL A 191 3.45 -23.20 15.96
N SER A 192 3.25 -24.29 16.71
CA SER A 192 3.64 -25.62 16.28
C SER A 192 2.90 -26.09 15.02
N ALA A 193 1.62 -25.75 14.87
CA ALA A 193 0.83 -26.08 13.69
C ALA A 193 1.27 -25.29 12.46
N VAL A 194 1.57 -23.99 12.61
CA VAL A 194 2.14 -23.15 11.54
C VAL A 194 3.48 -23.70 11.07
N ARG A 195 4.39 -24.00 12.01
CA ARG A 195 5.69 -24.64 11.71
C ARG A 195 5.53 -25.96 10.95
N LYS A 196 4.62 -26.83 11.38
CA LYS A 196 4.38 -28.13 10.72
C LYS A 196 3.88 -27.96 9.27
N GLN A 197 2.99 -27.00 9.03
CA GLN A 197 2.52 -26.67 7.68
C GLN A 197 3.65 -26.12 6.80
N LEU A 198 4.48 -25.25 7.35
CA LEU A 198 5.62 -24.67 6.67
C LEU A 198 6.65 -25.74 6.29
N GLU A 199 7.03 -26.61 7.22
CA GLU A 199 7.90 -27.76 6.94
C GLU A 199 7.33 -28.67 5.84
N LYS A 200 6.02 -28.95 5.87
CA LYS A 200 5.35 -29.74 4.83
C LYS A 200 5.46 -29.07 3.45
N ARG A 201 5.39 -27.74 3.40
CA ARG A 201 5.58 -26.97 2.15
C ARG A 201 7.04 -26.98 1.69
N LEU A 202 7.99 -26.74 2.60
CA LEU A 202 9.43 -26.68 2.30
C LEU A 202 10.04 -28.06 1.96
N LYS A 203 9.51 -29.15 2.50
CA LYS A 203 9.94 -30.53 2.19
C LYS A 203 9.46 -31.03 0.81
N ARG A 204 8.61 -30.28 0.09
CA ARG A 204 8.29 -30.59 -1.32
C ARG A 204 9.47 -30.12 -2.18
N PRO A 205 10.08 -30.99 -3.02
CA PRO A 205 11.19 -30.58 -3.85
C PRO A 205 10.76 -29.45 -4.81
N LEU A 206 11.49 -28.34 -4.78
CA LEU A 206 11.45 -27.34 -5.84
C LEU A 206 11.81 -28.05 -7.16
N LYS A 207 11.06 -27.79 -8.24
CA LYS A 207 11.35 -28.34 -9.57
C LYS A 207 12.83 -28.07 -9.90
N GLY A 208 13.66 -29.11 -9.93
CA GLY A 208 15.08 -29.03 -10.29
C GLY A 208 16.11 -29.22 -9.16
N GLN A 209 15.72 -29.44 -7.90
CA GLN A 209 16.67 -29.75 -6.82
C GLN A 209 16.61 -31.21 -6.34
N THR A 210 17.76 -31.79 -5.98
CA THR A 210 17.87 -33.17 -5.48
C THR A 210 17.51 -33.25 -3.99
N LYS A 211 17.03 -34.43 -3.55
CA LYS A 211 16.64 -34.70 -2.14
C LYS A 211 17.77 -34.43 -1.13
N GLU A 212 19.04 -34.49 -1.55
CA GLU A 212 20.22 -34.16 -0.75
C GLU A 212 20.30 -32.65 -0.43
N GLN A 213 20.01 -31.79 -1.42
CA GLN A 213 20.10 -30.32 -1.28
C GLN A 213 19.01 -29.78 -0.36
N THR A 214 17.80 -30.36 -0.39
CA THR A 214 16.68 -30.01 0.51
C THR A 214 16.94 -30.45 1.96
N LYS A 215 17.78 -31.48 2.17
CA LYS A 215 18.08 -32.04 3.50
C LYS A 215 19.08 -31.19 4.29
N GLY A 216 20.00 -30.51 3.60
CA GLY A 216 20.99 -29.60 4.21
C GLY A 216 20.41 -28.28 4.72
N GLN A 217 19.26 -27.86 4.21
CA GLN A 217 18.58 -26.62 4.63
C GLN A 217 17.76 -26.79 5.93
N ILE A 218 17.51 -28.04 6.35
CA ILE A 218 16.66 -28.38 7.51
C ILE A 218 17.47 -28.98 8.68
N LYS A 219 18.61 -29.63 8.42
CA LYS A 219 19.46 -30.17 9.50
C LYS A 219 20.59 -29.22 9.86
N GLY A 220 20.51 -28.59 11.04
CA GLY A 220 21.69 -28.05 11.71
C GLY A 220 22.73 -29.15 11.94
N LYS A 221 24.01 -28.84 11.70
CA LYS A 221 25.11 -29.74 12.05
C LYS A 221 25.20 -29.83 13.58
N GLU A 222 25.42 -31.02 14.12
CA GLU A 222 25.73 -31.21 15.55
C GLU A 222 26.96 -30.36 15.91
N GLY A 223 26.77 -29.43 16.86
CA GLY A 223 27.79 -28.46 17.31
C GLY A 223 27.64 -27.03 16.75
N ALA A 224 26.70 -26.77 15.85
CA ALA A 224 26.27 -25.41 15.50
C ALA A 224 25.11 -24.98 16.42
N GLY A 225 24.96 -23.68 16.69
CA GLY A 225 23.88 -23.11 17.51
C GLY A 225 22.46 -23.47 17.05
N PRO A 226 21.40 -22.95 17.71
CA PRO A 226 20.01 -23.36 17.47
C PRO A 226 19.68 -23.37 15.98
N THR A 227 18.93 -24.39 15.56
CA THR A 227 18.58 -24.57 14.13
C THR A 227 17.81 -23.36 13.61
N PRO A 228 17.83 -23.08 12.29
CA PRO A 228 17.04 -21.99 11.71
C PRO A 228 15.56 -22.04 12.14
N LEU A 229 15.01 -23.23 12.37
CA LEU A 229 13.63 -23.48 12.82
C LEU A 229 13.40 -23.35 14.33
N GLU A 230 14.44 -23.45 15.16
CA GLU A 230 14.37 -23.16 16.60
C GLU A 230 14.47 -21.65 16.86
N ASP A 231 15.35 -20.96 16.13
CA ASP A 231 15.40 -19.49 16.06
C ASP A 231 14.09 -18.92 15.44
N THR A 232 13.46 -19.70 14.55
CA THR A 232 12.11 -19.44 14.04
C THR A 232 11.03 -19.50 15.12
N ALA A 233 11.24 -20.15 16.28
CA ALA A 233 10.22 -20.14 17.35
C ALA A 233 10.14 -18.78 18.05
N ASP A 234 11.28 -18.14 18.33
CA ASP A 234 11.35 -16.76 18.83
C ASP A 234 10.91 -15.76 17.76
N ARG A 235 11.14 -16.04 16.47
CA ARG A 235 10.70 -15.19 15.36
C ARG A 235 9.24 -15.39 14.96
N ILE A 236 8.68 -16.58 15.16
CA ILE A 236 7.22 -16.86 15.08
C ILE A 236 6.51 -16.34 16.35
N ALA A 237 7.21 -16.04 17.44
CA ALA A 237 6.65 -15.21 18.51
C ALA A 237 6.43 -13.75 18.07
N HIS A 238 6.94 -13.36 16.89
CA HIS A 238 6.74 -12.06 16.24
C HIS A 238 5.90 -12.19 14.96
N LEU A 239 4.90 -13.08 14.95
CA LEU A 239 3.89 -13.06 13.89
C LEU A 239 3.17 -11.73 13.90
N ASP A 240 3.31 -10.97 12.82
CA ASP A 240 2.76 -9.64 12.68
C ASP A 240 1.82 -9.49 11.47
N ASP A 241 1.82 -10.41 10.49
CA ASP A 241 0.74 -10.53 9.48
C ASP A 241 -0.11 -11.79 9.66
N MET A 242 -1.30 -11.60 10.28
CA MET A 242 -2.35 -12.62 10.35
C MET A 242 -3.69 -12.03 9.94
N ALA A 243 -4.42 -12.75 9.08
CA ALA A 243 -5.73 -12.34 8.58
C ALA A 243 -6.66 -13.53 8.40
N PHE A 244 -7.94 -13.36 8.74
CA PHE A 244 -8.95 -14.36 8.43
C PHE A 244 -9.26 -14.37 6.92
N THR A 245 -9.48 -15.55 6.38
CA THR A 245 -9.98 -15.75 5.02
C THR A 245 -11.51 -15.65 5.03
N ALA A 246 -12.13 -15.44 3.86
CA ALA A 246 -13.59 -15.30 3.73
C ALA A 246 -14.38 -16.53 4.23
N ASP A 247 -13.78 -17.72 4.21
CA ASP A 247 -14.35 -18.96 4.77
C ASP A 247 -14.04 -19.17 6.27
N GLY A 248 -13.34 -18.22 6.89
CA GLY A 248 -12.98 -18.21 8.30
C GLY A 248 -11.73 -19.03 8.64
N GLY A 249 -10.95 -19.48 7.65
CA GLY A 249 -9.58 -19.92 7.89
C GLY A 249 -8.70 -18.77 8.35
N LEU A 250 -7.48 -19.07 8.83
CA LEU A 250 -6.51 -18.06 9.24
C LEU A 250 -5.28 -18.15 8.34
N ARG A 251 -5.01 -17.07 7.61
CA ARG A 251 -3.79 -16.84 6.84
C ARG A 251 -2.74 -16.24 7.78
N VAL A 252 -1.54 -16.78 7.72
CA VAL A 252 -0.34 -16.32 8.42
C VAL A 252 0.71 -16.05 7.36
N ALA A 253 1.17 -14.81 7.23
CA ALA A 253 2.30 -14.48 6.37
C ALA A 253 3.57 -14.36 7.22
N LEU A 254 4.67 -14.81 6.63
CA LEU A 254 6.00 -14.85 7.24
C LEU A 254 6.94 -14.11 6.30
N ASP A 255 7.39 -12.96 6.78
CA ASP A 255 8.28 -12.08 6.04
C ASP A 255 9.70 -12.63 5.96
N ARG A 256 10.51 -11.94 5.16
CA ARG A 256 11.83 -12.41 4.75
C ARG A 256 12.73 -12.65 5.96
N GLY A 257 13.44 -13.78 5.94
CA GLY A 257 14.35 -14.16 7.01
C GLY A 257 13.68 -14.89 8.17
N ALA A 258 12.36 -14.73 8.41
CA ALA A 258 11.63 -15.48 9.43
C ALA A 258 11.61 -16.99 9.15
N VAL A 259 11.89 -17.41 7.91
CA VAL A 259 11.95 -18.80 7.48
C VAL A 259 13.14 -19.04 6.56
N GLY A 260 14.34 -19.23 7.12
CA GLY A 260 15.51 -19.66 6.36
C GLY A 260 15.99 -18.68 5.26
N ALA A 261 16.96 -19.14 4.46
CA ALA A 261 17.91 -18.32 3.69
C ALA A 261 17.33 -17.18 2.80
N PRO A 262 18.13 -16.13 2.51
CA PRO A 262 17.68 -14.80 2.08
C PRO A 262 17.05 -14.68 0.68
N THR A 263 16.77 -15.76 -0.03
CA THR A 263 16.30 -15.73 -1.44
C THR A 263 14.87 -16.23 -1.65
N GLY A 264 14.19 -16.68 -0.60
CA GLY A 264 12.76 -17.00 -0.65
C GLY A 264 11.91 -15.73 -0.44
N GLY A 265 10.99 -15.45 -1.35
CA GLY A 265 9.92 -14.47 -1.12
C GLY A 265 9.02 -14.86 0.06
N ARG A 266 8.04 -14.00 0.38
CA ARG A 266 7.15 -14.18 1.55
C ARG A 266 6.49 -15.56 1.59
N HIS A 267 6.56 -16.24 2.74
CA HIS A 267 5.88 -17.52 2.94
C HIS A 267 4.50 -17.29 3.53
N THR A 268 3.46 -17.88 2.93
CA THR A 268 2.11 -17.85 3.49
C THR A 268 1.70 -19.26 3.93
N VAL A 269 1.14 -19.39 5.13
CA VAL A 269 0.49 -20.60 5.64
C VAL A 269 -0.98 -20.28 5.88
N THR A 270 -1.89 -21.18 5.47
CA THR A 270 -3.33 -21.03 5.73
C THR A 270 -3.80 -22.23 6.54
N LEU A 271 -4.36 -21.96 7.71
CA LEU A 271 -4.98 -22.96 8.58
C LEU A 271 -6.51 -22.94 8.34
N PRO A 272 -7.14 -24.10 8.07
CA PRO A 272 -8.59 -24.17 7.92
C PRO A 272 -9.33 -23.69 9.17
N ARG A 273 -10.55 -23.17 9.00
CA ARG A 273 -11.41 -22.72 10.11
C ARG A 273 -11.53 -23.75 11.23
N ALA A 274 -11.79 -25.01 10.89
CA ALA A 274 -11.93 -26.09 11.86
C ALA A 274 -10.65 -26.37 12.66
N THR A 275 -9.48 -26.10 12.09
CA THR A 275 -8.19 -26.26 12.76
C THR A 275 -7.91 -25.12 13.73
N VAL A 276 -8.21 -23.87 13.34
CA VAL A 276 -7.85 -22.69 14.13
C VAL A 276 -8.91 -22.31 15.18
N ALA A 277 -10.19 -22.62 14.95
CA ALA A 277 -11.29 -22.22 15.82
C ALA A 277 -11.09 -22.57 17.31
N PRO A 278 -10.54 -23.73 17.70
CA PRO A 278 -10.28 -24.06 19.10
C PRO A 278 -9.21 -23.18 19.77
N TRP A 279 -8.33 -22.55 18.99
CA TRP A 279 -7.21 -21.74 19.50
C TRP A 279 -7.50 -20.25 19.54
N LEU A 280 -8.65 -19.80 19.00
CA LEU A 280 -8.97 -18.39 18.92
C LEU A 280 -9.24 -17.80 20.31
N SER A 281 -8.73 -16.60 20.57
CA SER A 281 -9.09 -15.82 21.75
C SER A 281 -10.55 -15.34 21.68
N GLY A 282 -11.04 -14.70 22.76
CA GLY A 282 -12.35 -14.04 22.75
C GLY A 282 -12.45 -12.99 21.64
N PHE A 283 -11.39 -12.21 21.44
CA PHE A 283 -11.25 -11.24 20.36
C PHE A 283 -11.14 -11.93 18.99
N GLY A 284 -10.27 -12.92 18.83
CA GLY A 284 -10.08 -13.66 17.58
C GLY A 284 -11.34 -14.33 17.06
N ARG A 285 -12.20 -14.85 17.95
CA ARG A 285 -13.52 -15.36 17.57
C ARG A 285 -14.47 -14.27 17.05
N ARG A 286 -14.40 -13.04 17.57
CA ARG A 286 -15.19 -11.89 17.07
C ARG A 286 -14.67 -11.45 15.70
N ALA A 287 -13.36 -11.25 15.59
CA ALA A 287 -12.69 -10.93 14.35
C ALA A 287 -13.03 -11.94 13.24
N GLN A 288 -12.91 -13.25 13.50
CA GLN A 288 -13.30 -14.29 12.54
C GLN A 288 -14.77 -14.17 12.11
N ARG A 289 -15.68 -13.96 13.07
CA ARG A 289 -17.12 -13.84 12.75
C ARG A 289 -17.40 -12.64 11.86
N GLN A 290 -16.79 -11.49 12.14
CA GLN A 290 -17.02 -10.26 11.38
C GLN A 290 -16.31 -10.24 10.03
N THR A 291 -15.23 -11.02 9.86
CA THR A 291 -14.67 -11.28 8.53
C THR A 291 -15.60 -12.15 7.68
N VAL A 292 -16.19 -13.21 8.26
CA VAL A 292 -17.07 -14.13 7.51
C VAL A 292 -18.48 -13.55 7.30
N HIS A 293 -18.98 -12.78 8.27
CA HIS A 293 -20.31 -12.15 8.25
C HIS A 293 -20.18 -10.69 8.69
N PRO A 294 -19.74 -9.79 7.79
CA PRO A 294 -19.60 -8.38 8.12
C PRO A 294 -20.96 -7.74 8.42
N GLY A 295 -21.00 -6.91 9.45
CA GLY A 295 -22.15 -6.09 9.81
C GLY A 295 -22.33 -4.89 8.87
N SER A 296 -23.35 -4.08 9.14
CA SER A 296 -23.71 -2.93 8.30
C SER A 296 -22.78 -1.71 8.45
N GLY A 297 -21.87 -1.71 9.43
CA GLY A 297 -20.94 -0.61 9.68
C GLY A 297 -20.01 -0.89 10.86
N LEU A 298 -19.10 0.06 11.10
CA LEU A 298 -18.13 0.05 12.19
C LEU A 298 -18.61 0.97 13.34
N ASP A 299 -18.57 0.48 14.57
CA ASP A 299 -18.86 1.23 15.80
C ASP A 299 -17.73 1.02 16.83
N LEU A 300 -16.85 2.02 16.89
CA LEU A 300 -15.75 2.08 17.86
C LEU A 300 -16.00 3.12 18.96
N GLY A 301 -17.25 3.57 19.13
CA GLY A 301 -17.63 4.53 20.17
C GLY A 301 -17.15 5.96 19.95
N ALA A 302 -16.78 6.33 18.72
CA ALA A 302 -16.41 7.69 18.37
C ALA A 302 -17.62 8.56 18.05
N THR A 303 -17.66 9.78 18.58
CA THR A 303 -18.54 10.82 18.05
C THR A 303 -17.95 11.35 16.76
N SER A 304 -18.61 11.13 15.62
CA SER A 304 -18.14 11.62 14.32
C SER A 304 -18.00 13.14 14.33
N THR A 305 -16.80 13.65 14.05
CA THR A 305 -16.59 15.08 13.76
C THR A 305 -17.24 15.41 12.41
N PRO A 306 -18.00 16.52 12.29
CA PRO A 306 -18.60 16.91 11.02
C PRO A 306 -17.54 17.08 9.93
N THR A 307 -17.81 16.54 8.74
CA THR A 307 -17.03 16.86 7.54
C THR A 307 -17.08 18.38 7.32
N ALA A 308 -15.93 18.98 7.00
CA ALA A 308 -15.87 20.40 6.68
C ALA A 308 -16.86 20.73 5.54
N PRO A 309 -17.56 21.88 5.61
CA PRO A 309 -18.48 22.27 4.55
C PRO A 309 -17.70 22.38 3.24
N VAL A 310 -18.20 21.69 2.21
CA VAL A 310 -17.56 21.69 0.90
C VAL A 310 -18.10 22.88 0.10
N PRO A 311 -17.24 23.69 -0.54
CA PRO A 311 -17.72 24.80 -1.35
C PRO A 311 -18.59 24.29 -2.51
N THR A 312 -19.73 24.95 -2.72
CA THR A 312 -20.71 24.63 -3.78
C THR A 312 -20.59 25.55 -5.00
N HIS A 313 -19.50 26.32 -5.10
CA HIS A 313 -19.34 27.28 -6.19
C HIS A 313 -18.99 26.55 -7.48
N THR A 314 -19.87 26.66 -8.48
CA THR A 314 -19.66 26.19 -9.84
C THR A 314 -19.05 27.31 -10.67
N ALA A 315 -17.92 27.07 -11.34
CA ALA A 315 -17.50 27.93 -12.43
C ALA A 315 -18.42 27.66 -13.63
N ASP A 316 -19.39 28.53 -13.89
CA ASP A 316 -20.33 28.34 -14.99
C ASP A 316 -19.62 28.54 -16.35
N GLY A 317 -19.78 27.59 -17.28
CA GLY A 317 -19.46 27.78 -18.71
C GLY A 317 -18.61 26.69 -19.37
N GLU A 318 -18.81 26.49 -20.67
CA GLU A 318 -17.85 25.78 -21.52
C GLU A 318 -16.60 26.67 -21.68
N ASP A 319 -15.43 26.11 -21.40
CA ASP A 319 -14.16 26.81 -21.64
C ASP A 319 -13.83 26.79 -23.14
N SER A 320 -14.05 27.92 -23.81
CA SER A 320 -13.73 28.08 -25.24
C SER A 320 -12.31 28.56 -25.49
N THR A 321 -11.40 28.43 -24.51
CA THR A 321 -10.02 28.93 -24.61
C THR A 321 -9.23 28.18 -25.68
N ASP A 322 -8.75 28.93 -26.68
CA ASP A 322 -7.86 28.41 -27.72
C ASP A 322 -6.40 28.59 -27.29
N CYS A 323 -5.80 27.52 -26.75
CA CYS A 323 -4.42 27.50 -26.30
C CYS A 323 -3.37 27.67 -27.41
N ALA A 324 -3.77 27.70 -28.69
CA ALA A 324 -2.89 28.12 -29.77
C ALA A 324 -2.80 29.65 -29.90
N LYS A 325 -3.76 30.39 -29.32
CA LYS A 325 -3.83 31.87 -29.35
C LYS A 325 -3.45 32.52 -28.04
N VAL A 326 -3.54 31.80 -26.93
CA VAL A 326 -3.16 32.28 -25.60
C VAL A 326 -2.23 31.29 -24.92
N THR A 327 -1.44 31.78 -23.96
CA THR A 327 -0.64 30.89 -23.11
C THR A 327 -1.56 30.18 -22.12
N CYS A 328 -1.74 28.87 -22.31
CA CYS A 328 -2.45 28.02 -21.36
C CYS A 328 -1.50 27.31 -20.41
N VAL A 329 -1.97 27.11 -19.18
CA VAL A 329 -1.34 26.24 -18.19
C VAL A 329 -2.45 25.33 -17.63
N ALA A 330 -2.20 24.03 -17.57
CA ALA A 330 -3.08 23.09 -16.90
C ALA A 330 -2.58 22.87 -15.47
N LEU A 331 -3.42 23.19 -14.49
CA LEU A 331 -3.16 22.87 -13.09
C LEU A 331 -3.65 21.45 -12.83
N THR A 332 -2.74 20.58 -12.38
CA THR A 332 -3.07 19.20 -12.00
C THR A 332 -2.71 18.97 -10.54
N PHE A 333 -3.56 18.24 -9.83
CA PHE A 333 -3.35 17.87 -8.43
C PHE A 333 -3.55 16.38 -8.25
N ASP A 334 -2.56 15.73 -7.65
CA ASP A 334 -2.51 14.28 -7.47
C ASP A 334 -2.83 13.93 -6.00
N ASP A 335 -2.88 12.63 -5.69
CA ASP A 335 -3.05 12.03 -4.35
C ASP A 335 -4.35 12.30 -3.60
N GLY A 336 -5.14 13.31 -3.96
CA GLY A 336 -6.40 13.63 -3.31
C GLY A 336 -7.52 12.59 -3.54
N PRO A 337 -8.73 12.82 -3.00
CA PRO A 337 -9.10 13.92 -2.11
C PRO A 337 -8.73 13.66 -0.63
N ALA A 338 -8.32 14.70 0.09
CA ALA A 338 -8.04 14.63 1.52
C ALA A 338 -8.62 15.85 2.26
N SER A 339 -9.29 15.62 3.38
CA SER A 339 -9.78 16.69 4.25
C SER A 339 -8.72 17.07 5.31
N PRO A 340 -8.45 18.37 5.54
CA PRO A 340 -9.14 19.55 4.99
C PRO A 340 -8.53 20.11 3.70
N HIS A 341 -7.40 19.57 3.22
CA HIS A 341 -6.58 20.20 2.18
C HIS A 341 -7.30 20.38 0.84
N THR A 342 -8.03 19.36 0.36
CA THR A 342 -8.79 19.46 -0.90
C THR A 342 -9.90 20.51 -0.80
N ALA A 343 -10.61 20.61 0.32
CA ALA A 343 -11.63 21.64 0.51
C ALA A 343 -11.04 23.06 0.51
N THR A 344 -9.88 23.23 1.16
CA THR A 344 -9.13 24.48 1.14
C THR A 344 -8.66 24.83 -0.28
N LEU A 345 -8.16 23.86 -1.04
CA LEU A 345 -7.74 24.06 -2.43
C LEU A 345 -8.90 24.47 -3.32
N LEU A 346 -10.06 23.81 -3.21
CA LEU A 346 -11.28 24.18 -3.94
C LEU A 346 -11.70 25.63 -3.64
N THR A 347 -11.55 26.07 -2.38
CA THR A 347 -11.83 27.47 -1.99
C THR A 347 -10.91 28.44 -2.71
N TYR A 348 -9.60 28.14 -2.80
CA TYR A 348 -8.67 28.99 -3.54
C TYR A 348 -8.92 28.98 -5.03
N LEU A 349 -9.14 27.81 -5.65
CA LEU A 349 -9.44 27.72 -7.08
C LEU A 349 -10.69 28.55 -7.44
N ALA A 350 -11.75 28.45 -6.64
CA ALA A 350 -12.94 29.28 -6.82
C ALA A 350 -12.66 30.78 -6.65
N ALA A 351 -11.85 31.17 -5.65
CA ALA A 351 -11.51 32.58 -5.42
C ALA A 351 -10.72 33.23 -6.58
N TYR A 352 -10.01 32.42 -7.36
CA TYR A 352 -9.23 32.85 -8.52
C TYR A 352 -9.89 32.52 -9.87
N ASP A 353 -11.14 32.04 -9.87
CA ASP A 353 -11.86 31.59 -11.08
C ASP A 353 -11.04 30.58 -11.92
N ALA A 354 -10.29 29.71 -11.23
CA ALA A 354 -9.40 28.74 -11.85
C ALA A 354 -10.03 27.35 -11.87
N ARG A 355 -9.80 26.61 -12.96
CA ARG A 355 -10.12 25.18 -13.07
C ARG A 355 -8.85 24.34 -13.01
N ALA A 356 -9.00 23.10 -12.57
CA ALA A 356 -7.91 22.14 -12.46
C ALA A 356 -8.41 20.73 -12.81
N THR A 357 -7.46 19.83 -13.03
CA THR A 357 -7.69 18.39 -13.14
C THR A 357 -7.17 17.71 -11.88
N PHE A 358 -8.01 16.92 -11.21
CA PHE A 358 -7.66 16.20 -9.99
C PHE A 358 -7.45 14.72 -10.31
N PHE A 359 -6.23 14.22 -10.23
CA PHE A 359 -5.96 12.78 -10.31
C PHE A 359 -6.13 12.17 -8.92
N THR A 360 -7.28 11.52 -8.69
CA THR A 360 -7.66 11.04 -7.36
C THR A 360 -7.33 9.57 -7.13
N VAL A 361 -6.87 9.26 -5.91
CA VAL A 361 -6.59 7.90 -5.44
C VAL A 361 -7.90 7.25 -4.97
N GLY A 362 -8.20 6.05 -5.45
CA GLY A 362 -9.48 5.37 -5.21
C GLY A 362 -9.83 5.16 -3.72
N GLN A 363 -8.84 4.83 -2.88
CA GLN A 363 -9.02 4.76 -1.42
C GLN A 363 -9.49 6.09 -0.82
N ASN A 364 -8.96 7.20 -1.32
CA ASN A 364 -9.31 8.55 -0.87
C ASN A 364 -10.70 8.96 -1.37
N VAL A 365 -11.05 8.57 -2.60
CA VAL A 365 -12.42 8.72 -3.13
C VAL A 365 -13.43 7.96 -2.27
N ALA A 366 -13.14 6.72 -1.88
CA ALA A 366 -14.02 5.92 -1.04
C ALA A 366 -14.16 6.49 0.38
N ALA A 367 -13.11 7.14 0.90
CA ALA A 367 -13.12 7.84 2.19
C ALA A 367 -13.88 9.19 2.14
N HIS A 368 -13.80 9.91 1.01
CA HIS A 368 -14.33 11.27 0.85
C HIS A 368 -15.13 11.47 -0.45
N PRO A 369 -16.19 10.68 -0.70
CA PRO A 369 -16.97 10.78 -1.95
C PRO A 369 -17.64 12.15 -2.11
N GLU A 370 -17.93 12.86 -1.02
CA GLU A 370 -18.45 14.22 -1.02
C GLU A 370 -17.48 15.24 -1.63
N LEU A 371 -16.16 15.08 -1.42
CA LEU A 371 -15.17 16.00 -1.97
C LEU A 371 -15.04 15.84 -3.49
N VAL A 372 -15.13 14.60 -3.99
CA VAL A 372 -15.14 14.34 -5.45
C VAL A 372 -16.39 14.92 -6.10
N ARG A 373 -17.56 14.74 -5.49
CA ARG A 373 -18.80 15.37 -5.99
C ARG A 373 -18.66 16.88 -6.06
N ALA A 374 -18.02 17.51 -5.07
CA ALA A 374 -17.79 18.94 -5.09
C ALA A 374 -16.75 19.38 -6.13
N GLN A 375 -15.69 18.61 -6.37
CA GLN A 375 -14.76 18.87 -7.48
C GLN A 375 -15.50 18.93 -8.81
N VAL A 376 -16.34 17.93 -9.09
CA VAL A 376 -17.15 17.86 -10.32
C VAL A 376 -18.16 19.01 -10.39
N GLN A 377 -18.87 19.28 -9.28
CA GLN A 377 -19.81 20.40 -9.21
C GLN A 377 -19.09 21.74 -9.46
N ALA A 378 -17.88 21.93 -8.95
CA ALA A 378 -17.09 23.14 -9.14
C ALA A 378 -16.58 23.33 -10.59
N GLY A 379 -16.80 22.36 -11.49
CA GLY A 379 -16.38 22.43 -12.89
C GLY A 379 -14.94 21.96 -13.13
N HIS A 380 -14.38 21.19 -12.20
CA HIS A 380 -13.06 20.58 -12.35
C HIS A 380 -13.15 19.21 -13.04
N GLU A 381 -12.06 18.78 -13.66
CA GLU A 381 -11.93 17.43 -14.19
C GLU A 381 -11.43 16.47 -13.09
N VAL A 382 -11.89 15.22 -13.11
CA VAL A 382 -11.44 14.17 -12.19
C VAL A 382 -10.85 13.03 -13.00
N GLY A 383 -9.57 12.73 -12.74
CA GLY A 383 -8.81 11.65 -13.34
C GLY A 383 -8.50 10.53 -12.33
N ASN A 384 -8.10 9.38 -12.87
CA ASN A 384 -7.75 8.18 -12.10
C ASN A 384 -6.27 8.21 -11.69
N HIS A 385 -5.98 8.02 -10.40
CA HIS A 385 -4.62 7.95 -9.87
C HIS A 385 -4.34 6.62 -9.14
N SER A 386 -4.81 5.51 -9.72
CA SER A 386 -4.81 4.16 -9.11
C SER A 386 -5.65 4.05 -7.84
N TRP A 387 -5.75 2.86 -7.25
CA TRP A 387 -6.58 2.61 -6.07
C TRP A 387 -5.83 2.91 -4.78
N SER A 388 -4.58 2.46 -4.69
CA SER A 388 -3.76 2.52 -3.48
C SER A 388 -2.41 3.23 -3.67
N HIS A 389 -2.23 3.91 -4.81
CA HIS A 389 -1.01 4.61 -5.19
C HIS A 389 0.27 3.74 -5.24
N PRO A 390 0.25 2.50 -5.79
CA PRO A 390 1.47 1.73 -5.96
C PRO A 390 2.27 2.18 -7.20
N ASP A 391 3.57 1.86 -7.25
CA ASP A 391 4.35 1.95 -8.49
C ASP A 391 3.85 0.91 -9.51
N LEU A 392 3.04 1.37 -10.47
CA LEU A 392 2.43 0.53 -11.50
C LEU A 392 3.48 -0.18 -12.38
N THR A 393 4.72 0.32 -12.48
CA THR A 393 5.77 -0.31 -13.31
C THR A 393 6.26 -1.65 -12.74
N ARG A 394 5.93 -1.92 -11.47
CA ARG A 394 6.33 -3.11 -10.73
C ARG A 394 5.20 -4.13 -10.60
N LEU A 395 4.01 -3.78 -11.07
CA LEU A 395 2.83 -4.62 -11.01
C LEU A 395 2.67 -5.44 -12.29
N THR A 396 2.04 -6.60 -12.15
CA THR A 396 1.59 -7.38 -13.30
C THR A 396 0.44 -6.67 -14.03
N PRO A 397 0.19 -6.95 -15.32
CA PRO A 397 -0.94 -6.35 -16.03
C PRO A 397 -2.32 -6.64 -15.43
N ALA A 398 -2.47 -7.69 -14.62
CA ALA A 398 -3.72 -7.97 -13.90
C ALA A 398 -3.89 -7.04 -12.70
N GLU A 399 -2.80 -6.77 -11.96
CA GLU A 399 -2.80 -5.87 -10.81
C GLU A 399 -2.98 -4.41 -11.24
N ILE A 400 -2.31 -3.98 -12.32
CA ILE A 400 -2.52 -2.64 -12.89
C ILE A 400 -3.99 -2.43 -13.26
N ARG A 401 -4.61 -3.42 -13.92
CA ARG A 401 -6.05 -3.35 -14.23
C ARG A 401 -6.90 -3.28 -12.98
N SER A 402 -6.60 -4.07 -11.95
CA SER A 402 -7.32 -4.00 -10.68
C SER A 402 -7.24 -2.61 -10.04
N GLU A 403 -6.06 -1.97 -10.04
CA GLU A 403 -5.87 -0.63 -9.50
C GLU A 403 -6.68 0.43 -10.28
N VAL A 404 -6.72 0.33 -11.61
CA VAL A 404 -7.48 1.25 -12.47
C VAL A 404 -8.99 1.01 -12.36
N ASP A 405 -9.42 -0.26 -12.43
CA ASP A 405 -10.83 -0.65 -12.46
C ASP A 405 -11.51 -0.34 -11.12
N LEU A 406 -10.86 -0.62 -9.98
CA LEU A 406 -11.42 -0.31 -8.65
C LEU A 406 -11.62 1.19 -8.43
N THR A 407 -10.73 2.03 -8.96
CA THR A 407 -10.85 3.50 -8.86
C THR A 407 -11.92 4.06 -9.80
N SER A 408 -12.22 3.36 -10.89
CA SER A 408 -13.18 3.82 -11.91
C SER A 408 -14.59 3.22 -11.74
N ALA A 409 -14.82 2.39 -10.73
CA ALA A 409 -16.06 1.65 -10.49
C ALA A 409 -17.04 2.45 -9.61
#